data_AF-A0AAD4RWD5-F1
#
_entry.id   AF-A0AAD4RWD5-F1
#
_cell.length_a   1.000
_cell.length_b   1.000
_cell.length_c   1.000
_cell.angle_alpha   90.00
_cell.angle_beta   90.00
_cell.angle_gamma   90.00
#
_symmetry.space_group_name_H-M   'P 1'
#
loop_
_entity.id
_entity.type
_entity.pdbx_description
1 polymer ?
#
loop_
_entity_poly.entity_id
_entity_poly.type
_entity_poly.pdbx_seq_one_letter_code
_entity_poly.pdbx_strand_id
1 'polypeptide(L)'
;MGTRSSIELEEGWGILQMGITKLINLIEGVPESPTDADYWMKVYTAVHSMGQPAPRDYSNQLYQRYKGVFDYYMQSKVFPAIQQKHDDVSMLQEFVKRWANHKVM
;
A
#
# COMPACT_ATOMS: atom_id res chain seq x y z
N MET A 1 18.76 -19.62 -21.60
CA MET A 1 18.54 -18.34 -20.92
C MET A 1 17.06 -18.01 -21.03
N GLY A 2 16.30 -18.10 -19.94
CA GLY A 2 14.88 -17.75 -19.97
C GLY A 2 14.75 -16.26 -20.24
N THR A 3 14.00 -15.89 -21.27
CA THR A 3 13.59 -14.52 -21.57
C THR A 3 12.90 -13.95 -20.33
N ARG A 4 13.61 -13.09 -19.59
CA ARG A 4 13.05 -12.37 -18.45
C ARG A 4 12.06 -11.36 -19.00
N SER A 5 10.79 -11.56 -18.70
CA SER A 5 9.73 -10.59 -19.00
C SER A 5 10.02 -9.33 -18.18
N SER A 6 10.35 -8.24 -18.86
CA SER A 6 10.34 -6.91 -18.26
C SER A 6 8.89 -6.49 -18.10
N ILE A 7 8.44 -6.30 -16.87
CA ILE A 7 7.13 -5.71 -16.58
C ILE A 7 7.22 -4.20 -16.74
N GLU A 8 6.25 -3.61 -17.42
CA GLU A 8 6.18 -2.16 -17.56
C GLU A 8 5.71 -1.50 -16.26
N LEU A 9 6.14 -0.26 -16.02
CA LEU A 9 5.86 0.45 -14.77
C LEU A 9 4.37 0.48 -14.42
N GLU A 10 3.50 0.77 -15.40
CA GLU A 10 2.06 0.89 -15.14
C GLU A 10 1.41 -0.47 -14.86
N GLU A 11 1.87 -1.52 -15.53
CA GLU A 11 1.39 -2.88 -15.29
C GLU A 11 1.75 -3.35 -13.87
N GLY A 12 3.03 -3.21 -13.51
CA GLY A 12 3.49 -3.61 -12.18
C GLY A 12 2.92 -2.71 -11.07
N TRP A 13 2.75 -1.41 -11.33
CA TRP A 13 2.09 -0.51 -10.39
C TRP A 13 0.61 -0.87 -10.19
N GLY A 14 -0.11 -1.30 -11.23
CA GLY A 14 -1.49 -1.77 -11.10
C GLY A 14 -1.62 -2.95 -10.12
N ILE A 15 -0.69 -3.91 -10.20
CA ILE A 15 -0.60 -5.05 -9.26
C ILE A 15 -0.34 -4.55 -7.83
N LEU A 16 0.60 -3.61 -7.66
CA LEU A 16 0.90 -3.06 -6.34
C LEU A 16 -0.29 -2.29 -5.76
N GLN A 17 -0.93 -1.45 -6.56
CA GLN A 17 -2.05 -0.60 -6.13
C GLN A 17 -3.24 -1.45 -5.66
N MET A 18 -3.55 -2.55 -6.35
CA MET A 18 -4.57 -3.49 -5.91
C MET A 18 -4.20 -4.15 -4.56
N GLY A 19 -2.93 -4.50 -4.36
CA GLY A 19 -2.45 -5.04 -3.08
C GLY A 19 -2.54 -4.03 -1.94
N ILE A 20 -2.14 -2.79 -2.20
CA ILE A 20 -2.24 -1.69 -1.23
C ILE A 20 -3.70 -1.38 -0.91
N THR A 21 -4.59 -1.39 -1.90
CA THR A 21 -6.04 -1.17 -1.68
C THR A 21 -6.62 -2.23 -0.74
N LYS A 22 -6.29 -3.51 -0.97
CA LYS A 22 -6.71 -4.61 -0.09
C LYS A 22 -6.20 -4.43 1.34
N LEU A 23 -4.95 -4.00 1.50
CA LEU A 23 -4.36 -3.72 2.81
C LEU A 23 -5.07 -2.57 3.52
N ILE A 24 -5.35 -1.47 2.81
CA ILE A 24 -6.10 -0.33 3.35
C ILE A 24 -7.52 -0.75 3.76
N ASN A 25 -8.21 -1.53 2.93
CA ASN A 25 -9.54 -2.04 3.27
C ASN A 25 -9.51 -2.90 4.54
N LEU A 26 -8.51 -3.78 4.66
CA LEU A 26 -8.32 -4.62 5.84
C LEU A 26 -8.14 -3.80 7.13
N ILE A 27 -7.24 -2.82 7.14
CA ILE A 27 -6.96 -2.00 8.34
C ILE A 27 -8.10 -1.02 8.66
N GLU A 28 -8.88 -0.61 7.66
CA GLU A 28 -10.10 0.20 7.85
C GLU A 28 -11.33 -0.63 8.24
N GLY A 29 -11.23 -1.97 8.24
CA GLY A 29 -12.35 -2.86 8.54
C GLY A 29 -13.42 -2.90 7.44
N VAL A 30 -13.06 -2.54 6.20
CA VAL A 30 -13.94 -2.67 5.04
C VAL A 30 -13.92 -4.14 4.60
N PRO A 31 -15.09 -4.77 4.36
CA PRO A 31 -15.14 -6.14 3.85
C PRO A 31 -14.31 -6.29 2.58
N GLU A 32 -13.36 -7.21 2.60
CA GLU A 32 -12.43 -7.45 1.51
C GLU A 32 -12.37 -8.95 1.20
N SER A 33 -12.22 -9.25 -0.09
CA SER A 33 -12.01 -10.62 -0.56
C SER A 33 -10.68 -11.17 -0.01
N PRO A 34 -10.64 -12.46 0.42
CA PRO A 34 -9.40 -13.09 0.84
C PRO A 34 -8.31 -12.89 -0.19
N THR A 35 -7.11 -12.53 0.27
CA THR A 35 -5.97 -12.39 -0.63
C THR A 35 -5.34 -13.76 -0.80
N ASP A 36 -5.31 -14.24 -2.03
CA ASP A 36 -4.67 -15.50 -2.39
C ASP A 36 -3.15 -15.40 -2.22
N ALA A 37 -2.50 -16.48 -1.76
CA ALA A 37 -1.05 -16.58 -1.71
C ALA A 37 -0.42 -16.33 -3.09
N ASP A 38 -1.10 -16.76 -4.16
CA ASP A 38 -0.71 -16.50 -5.54
C ASP A 38 -0.68 -15.00 -5.87
N TYR A 39 -1.59 -14.23 -5.27
CA TYR A 39 -1.63 -12.78 -5.46
C TYR A 39 -0.45 -12.10 -4.76
N TRP A 40 -0.13 -12.50 -3.53
CA TRP A 40 1.06 -11.99 -2.83
C TRP A 40 2.34 -12.30 -3.60
N MET A 41 2.45 -13.51 -4.17
CA MET A 41 3.59 -13.87 -5.01
C MET A 41 3.71 -12.97 -6.24
N LYS A 42 2.59 -12.58 -6.87
CA LYS A 42 2.57 -11.63 -7.99
C LYS A 42 3.06 -10.24 -7.56
N VAL A 43 2.63 -9.75 -6.40
CA VAL A 43 3.09 -8.46 -5.84
C VAL A 43 4.61 -8.48 -5.63
N TYR A 44 5.15 -9.49 -4.94
CA TYR A 44 6.59 -9.63 -4.72
C TYR A 44 7.36 -9.73 -6.04
N THR A 45 6.87 -10.54 -6.97
CA THR A 45 7.48 -10.71 -8.29
C THR A 45 7.48 -9.39 -9.06
N ALA A 46 6.40 -8.62 -9.01
CA ALA A 46 6.30 -7.32 -9.68
C ALA A 46 7.31 -6.32 -9.13
N VAL A 47 7.43 -6.18 -7.80
CA VAL A 47 8.43 -5.29 -7.17
C VAL A 47 9.83 -5.68 -7.58
N HIS A 48 10.16 -6.97 -7.49
CA HIS A 48 11.48 -7.47 -7.85
C HIS A 48 11.79 -7.24 -9.34
N SER A 49 10.87 -7.57 -10.24
CA SER A 49 11.06 -7.37 -11.68
C SER A 49 11.20 -5.89 -12.07
N MET A 50 10.51 -4.97 -11.37
CA MET A 50 10.58 -3.54 -11.63
C MET A 50 11.81 -2.85 -11.03
N GLY A 51 12.36 -3.37 -9.92
CA GLY A 51 13.56 -2.82 -9.26
C GLY A 51 14.88 -3.41 -9.77
N GLN A 52 14.84 -4.36 -10.71
CA GLN A 52 16.05 -4.94 -11.26
C GLN A 52 16.76 -3.98 -12.24
N PRO A 53 18.10 -3.84 -12.19
CA PRO A 53 18.83 -2.86 -13.00
C PRO A 53 18.75 -3.01 -14.54
N ALA A 54 18.18 -4.11 -15.06
CA ALA A 54 18.07 -4.34 -16.50
C ALA A 54 16.72 -5.01 -16.85
N PRO A 55 16.00 -4.52 -17.88
CA PRO A 55 16.34 -3.43 -18.80
C PRO A 55 16.01 -2.01 -18.28
N ARG A 56 15.29 -1.86 -17.15
CA ARG A 56 14.93 -0.57 -16.55
C ARG A 56 14.82 -0.72 -15.04
N ASP A 57 15.35 0.26 -14.31
CA ASP A 57 15.17 0.37 -12.85
C ASP A 57 14.07 1.40 -12.55
N TYR A 58 12.96 0.91 -11.99
CA TYR A 58 11.83 1.74 -11.58
C TYR A 58 11.79 2.02 -10.06
N SER A 59 12.85 1.67 -9.31
CA SER A 59 12.86 1.75 -7.86
C SER A 59 12.52 3.15 -7.33
N ASN A 60 13.00 4.20 -8.00
CA ASN A 60 12.69 5.58 -7.62
C ASN A 60 11.20 5.91 -7.86
N GLN A 61 10.67 5.59 -9.04
CA GLN A 61 9.25 5.82 -9.35
C GLN A 61 8.34 5.05 -8.37
N LEU A 62 8.69 3.80 -8.05
CA LEU A 62 7.97 3.00 -7.07
C LEU A 62 7.99 3.65 -5.68
N TYR A 63 9.15 4.12 -5.23
CA TYR A 63 9.27 4.83 -3.96
C TYR A 63 8.39 6.09 -3.91
N GLN A 64 8.43 6.93 -4.95
CA GLN A 64 7.61 8.14 -5.00
C GLN A 64 6.11 7.84 -5.02
N ARG A 65 5.68 6.84 -5.80
CA ARG A 65 4.26 6.45 -5.85
C ARG A 65 3.80 5.87 -4.51
N TYR A 66 4.60 5.01 -3.89
CA TYR A 66 4.28 4.44 -2.58
C TYR A 66 4.17 5.52 -1.50
N LYS A 67 5.12 6.48 -1.47
CA LYS A 67 5.02 7.66 -0.61
C LYS A 67 3.70 8.42 -0.83
N GLY A 68 3.32 8.64 -2.09
CA GLY A 68 2.05 9.29 -2.44
C GLY A 68 0.82 8.55 -1.89
N VAL A 69 0.85 7.21 -1.83
CA VAL A 69 -0.24 6.44 -1.22
C VAL A 69 -0.32 6.68 0.29
N PHE A 70 0.82 6.74 0.99
CA PHE A 70 0.85 7.08 2.41
C PHE A 70 0.32 8.48 2.68
N ASP A 71 0.81 9.47 1.94
CA ASP A 71 0.38 10.86 2.07
C ASP A 71 -1.14 10.97 1.85
N TYR A 72 -1.67 10.30 0.82
CA TYR A 72 -3.10 10.27 0.53
C TYR A 72 -3.91 9.58 1.63
N TYR A 73 -3.48 8.41 2.11
CA TYR A 73 -4.18 7.68 3.18
C TYR A 73 -4.21 8.47 4.49
N MET A 74 -3.08 9.11 4.85
CA MET A 74 -3.01 9.97 6.02
C MET A 74 -4.00 11.14 5.92
N GLN A 75 -4.01 11.85 4.79
CA GLN A 75 -4.89 13.01 4.56
C GLN A 75 -6.37 12.64 4.45
N SER A 76 -6.70 11.53 3.80
CA SER A 76 -8.09 11.17 3.50
C SER A 76 -8.78 10.36 4.62
N LYS A 77 -8.02 9.61 5.42
CA LYS A 77 -8.58 8.69 6.44
C LYS A 77 -8.10 9.00 7.85
N VAL A 78 -6.77 9.10 8.03
CA VAL A 78 -6.19 9.19 9.38
C VAL A 78 -6.47 10.53 10.04
N PHE A 79 -6.09 11.63 9.40
CA PHE A 79 -6.29 12.97 9.97
C PHE A 79 -7.76 13.27 10.24
N PRO A 80 -8.71 13.06 9.31
CA PRO A 80 -10.12 13.31 9.56
C PRO A 80 -10.67 12.46 10.71
N ALA A 81 -10.29 11.18 10.81
CA ALA A 81 -10.79 10.31 11.86
C ALA A 81 -10.40 10.78 13.26
N ILE A 82 -9.17 11.31 13.41
CA ILE A 82 -8.68 11.87 14.67
C ILE A 82 -9.38 13.22 14.95
N GLN A 83 -9.47 14.10 13.95
CA GLN A 83 -10.07 15.44 14.10
C GLN A 83 -11.57 15.43 14.38
N GLN A 84 -12.28 14.37 13.98
CA GLN A 84 -13.71 14.21 14.26
C GLN A 84 -14.00 13.83 15.73
N LYS A 85 -12.99 13.52 16.54
CA LYS A 85 -13.17 13.25 17.96
C LYS A 85 -13.21 14.57 18.73
N HIS A 86 -14.23 14.71 19.59
CA HIS A 86 -14.53 15.96 20.28
C HIS A 86 -14.10 15.99 21.76
N ASP A 87 -13.53 14.91 22.26
CA ASP A 87 -12.98 14.80 23.61
C ASP A 87 -11.60 14.13 23.58
N ASP A 88 -10.79 14.45 24.60
CA ASP A 88 -9.40 14.01 24.69
C ASP A 88 -9.27 12.48 24.73
N VAL A 89 -10.21 11.79 25.39
CA VAL A 89 -10.15 10.34 25.57
C VAL A 89 -10.42 9.63 24.24
N SER A 90 -11.50 9.98 23.55
CA SER A 90 -11.84 9.35 22.27
C SER A 90 -10.85 9.71 21.15
N MET A 91 -10.26 10.91 21.20
CA MET A 91 -9.18 11.33 20.30
C MET A 91 -7.93 10.46 20.49
N LEU A 92 -7.48 10.26 21.74
CA LEU A 92 -6.34 9.40 22.05
C LEU A 92 -6.59 7.94 21.66
N GLN A 93 -7.79 7.42 21.89
CA GLN A 93 -8.16 6.07 21.47
C GLN A 93 -8.09 5.90 19.95
N GLU A 94 -8.60 6.87 19.19
CA GLU A 94 -8.50 6.85 17.73
C GLU A 94 -7.04 6.96 17.29
N PHE A 95 -6.24 7.82 17.90
CA PHE A 95 -4.80 7.92 17.59
C PHE A 95 -4.07 6.59 17.80
N VAL A 96 -4.30 5.91 18.92
CA VAL A 96 -3.71 4.59 19.21
C VAL A 96 -4.15 3.55 18.17
N LYS A 97 -5.43 3.54 17.78
CA LYS A 97 -5.94 2.69 16.71
C LYS A 97 -5.23 2.97 15.38
N ARG A 98 -5.11 4.25 14.99
CA ARG A 98 -4.45 4.65 13.74
C ARG A 98 -2.96 4.32 13.74
N TRP A 99 -2.30 4.45 14.88
CA TRP A 99 -0.90 4.03 15.06
C TRP A 99 -0.75 2.52 14.91
N ALA A 100 -1.68 1.72 15.47
CA ALA A 100 -1.69 0.27 15.27
C ALA A 100 -1.82 -0.10 13.79
N ASN A 101 -2.72 0.57 13.05
CA ASN A 101 -2.86 0.40 11.60
C ASN A 101 -1.60 0.81 10.83
N HIS A 102 -0.94 1.89 11.23
CA HIS A 102 0.29 2.37 10.58
C HIS A 102 1.45 1.38 10.68
N LYS A 103 1.51 0.55 11.74
CA LYS A 103 2.53 -0.51 11.86
C LYS A 103 2.29 -1.70 10.92
N VAL A 104 1.07 -1.83 10.38
CA VAL A 104 0.69 -2.90 9.45
C VAL A 104 0.91 -2.47 7.99
N MET A 105 0.80 -1.17 7.71
CA MET A 105 1.12 -0.57 6.41
C MET A 105 2.61 -0.47 6.15
#